data_AF-A0A673C6T0-F1
#
_entry.id   AF-A0A673C6T0-F1
#
_cell.length_a   1.000
_cell.length_b   1.000
_cell.length_c   1.000
_cell.angle_alpha   90.00
_cell.angle_beta   90.00
_cell.angle_gamma   90.00
#
_symmetry.space_group_name_H-M   'P 1'
#
loop_
_entity.id
_entity.type
_entity.pdbx_description
1 polymer ?
#
loop_
_entity_poly.entity_id
_entity_poly.type
_entity_poly.pdbx_seq_one_letter_code
_entity_poly.pdbx_strand_id
1 'polypeptide(L)'
;MGWSNCVFVSTVDEYIAIAKEKHGYTVEQALGMLFWHKHNIEKSMADLPNFTPFPDEWTVEDKVLFEQAFSFHGKSFHRIQQMLVKYYYSWKKTRSRTSLMDRQARKLASRSNQDDSDYDPNKETKKEVRTHLSLSPHHAAPRHHQRSRCRPPKGMYLTQEDVVAVSCSASAANSLLRQLDMELVSLKRQVGGATDIRPCVRKYGKDFQAIADVIGNKTVGQVKNFFVNYRRRFNLEEVLQEWEAEQGTRAPNGDKRHLWRGWEEQLHHSVREEHRRGGRRGETNINHVGRGGGLCS
;
A
#
# COMPACT_ATOMS: atom_id res chain seq x y z
N MET A 1 14.70 -30.58 39.54
CA MET A 1 14.10 -29.26 39.82
C MET A 1 13.21 -28.91 38.64
N GLY A 2 11.97 -28.44 38.83
CA GLY A 2 11.03 -28.29 37.70
C GLY A 2 9.65 -27.70 38.01
N TRP A 3 9.52 -26.90 39.07
CA TRP A 3 8.22 -26.40 39.54
C TRP A 3 8.06 -24.86 39.42
N SER A 4 9.13 -24.13 39.07
CA SER A 4 9.11 -22.66 39.01
C SER A 4 8.42 -22.07 37.77
N ASN A 5 8.40 -22.80 36.64
CA ASN A 5 7.90 -22.25 35.38
C ASN A 5 6.36 -22.21 35.30
N CYS A 6 5.65 -23.18 35.90
CA CYS A 6 4.19 -23.21 35.83
C CYS A 6 3.53 -21.98 36.49
N VAL A 7 4.06 -21.53 37.62
CA VAL A 7 3.56 -20.35 38.34
C VAL A 7 3.70 -19.07 37.50
N PHE A 8 4.80 -18.94 36.75
CA PHE A 8 5.07 -17.76 35.92
C PHE A 8 4.28 -17.76 34.61
N VAL A 9 3.88 -18.94 34.09
CA VAL A 9 2.98 -19.03 32.94
C VAL A 9 1.59 -18.51 33.33
N SER A 10 1.02 -18.99 34.45
CA SER A 10 -0.34 -18.61 34.87
C SER A 10 -0.53 -17.10 35.11
N THR A 11 0.47 -16.39 35.63
CA THR A 11 0.37 -14.93 35.85
C THR A 11 0.50 -14.12 34.56
N VAL A 12 1.23 -14.64 33.56
CA VAL A 12 1.31 -14.03 32.22
C VAL A 12 0.01 -14.28 31.44
N ASP A 13 -0.59 -15.47 31.56
CA ASP A 13 -1.90 -15.78 30.96
C ASP A 13 -3.01 -14.88 31.53
N GLU A 14 -3.04 -14.65 32.85
CA GLU A 14 -3.97 -13.71 33.50
C GLU A 14 -3.80 -12.27 33.00
N TYR A 15 -2.55 -11.80 32.86
CA TYR A 15 -2.24 -10.50 32.29
C TYR A 15 -2.73 -10.36 30.84
N ILE A 16 -2.52 -11.38 30.01
CA ILE A 16 -2.98 -11.41 28.60
C ILE A 16 -4.50 -11.39 28.53
N ALA A 17 -5.20 -12.12 29.40
CA ALA A 17 -6.65 -12.09 29.49
C ALA A 17 -7.17 -10.69 29.84
N ILE A 18 -6.59 -10.03 30.86
CA ILE A 18 -6.96 -8.66 31.26
C ILE A 18 -6.71 -7.65 30.13
N ALA A 19 -5.56 -7.72 29.46
CA ALA A 19 -5.24 -6.84 28.34
C ALA A 19 -6.24 -7.00 27.17
N LYS A 20 -6.63 -8.23 26.85
CA LYS A 20 -7.59 -8.53 25.79
C LYS A 20 -9.01 -8.12 26.16
N GLU A 21 -9.50 -8.53 27.33
CA GLU A 21 -10.92 -8.37 27.70
C GLU A 21 -11.29 -6.96 28.15
N LYS A 22 -10.38 -6.24 28.84
CA LYS A 22 -10.67 -4.89 29.36
C LYS A 22 -10.15 -3.76 28.48
N HIS A 23 -9.16 -4.04 27.61
CA HIS A 23 -8.47 -3.02 26.83
C HIS A 23 -8.32 -3.35 25.33
N GLY A 24 -8.85 -4.49 24.86
CA GLY A 24 -8.94 -4.81 23.43
C GLY A 24 -7.61 -5.15 22.73
N TYR A 25 -6.52 -5.36 23.47
CA TYR A 25 -5.23 -5.71 22.87
C TYR A 25 -5.23 -7.12 22.27
N THR A 26 -4.45 -7.31 21.20
CA THR A 26 -4.08 -8.67 20.75
C THR A 26 -3.04 -9.28 21.70
N VAL A 27 -2.84 -10.60 21.60
CA VAL A 27 -1.87 -11.33 22.43
C VAL A 27 -0.45 -10.82 22.17
N GLU A 28 -0.12 -10.52 20.92
CA GLU A 28 1.17 -9.99 20.47
C GLU A 28 1.41 -8.58 21.00
N GLN A 29 0.38 -7.73 21.05
CA GLN A 29 0.47 -6.39 21.62
C GLN A 29 0.65 -6.43 23.14
N ALA A 30 -0.09 -7.30 23.85
CA ALA A 30 0.07 -7.51 25.29
C ALA A 30 1.48 -8.02 25.62
N LEU A 31 1.99 -9.02 24.87
CA LEU A 31 3.37 -9.49 25.00
C LEU A 31 4.40 -8.39 24.68
N GLY A 32 4.13 -7.52 23.70
CA GLY A 32 4.95 -6.37 23.37
C GLY A 32 5.03 -5.33 24.50
N MET A 33 3.89 -5.02 25.13
CA MET A 33 3.83 -4.18 26.33
C MET A 33 4.61 -4.83 27.49
N LEU A 34 4.37 -6.12 27.76
CA LEU A 34 5.07 -6.83 28.83
C LEU A 34 6.60 -6.86 28.60
N PHE A 35 7.06 -7.01 27.36
CA PHE A 35 8.47 -6.89 26.99
C PHE A 35 9.03 -5.47 27.20
N TRP A 36 8.29 -4.43 26.82
CA TRP A 36 8.66 -3.02 27.03
C TRP A 36 8.92 -2.71 28.52
N HIS A 37 8.09 -3.25 29.42
CA HIS A 37 8.26 -3.14 30.87
C HIS A 37 9.22 -4.17 31.48
N LYS A 38 10.06 -4.86 30.67
CA LYS A 38 11.02 -5.88 31.09
C LYS A 38 10.40 -7.02 31.92
N HIS A 39 9.24 -7.49 31.47
CA HIS A 39 8.41 -8.52 32.11
C HIS A 39 7.85 -8.14 33.50
N ASN A 40 7.83 -6.85 33.87
CA ASN A 40 7.12 -6.37 35.04
C ASN A 40 5.62 -6.17 34.73
N ILE A 41 4.79 -7.10 35.21
CA ILE A 41 3.34 -7.12 34.96
C ILE A 41 2.65 -5.87 35.53
N GLU A 42 2.98 -5.44 36.75
CA GLU A 42 2.32 -4.30 37.42
C GLU A 42 2.45 -2.98 36.63
N LYS A 43 3.65 -2.66 36.15
CA LYS A 43 3.89 -1.46 35.32
C LYS A 43 3.19 -1.58 33.98
N SER A 44 3.21 -2.76 33.38
CA SER A 44 2.51 -3.01 32.13
C SER A 44 0.99 -2.86 32.27
N MET A 45 0.42 -3.34 33.38
CA MET A 45 -1.00 -3.17 33.74
C MET A 45 -1.39 -1.70 33.93
N ALA A 46 -0.53 -0.90 34.56
CA ALA A 46 -0.76 0.53 34.76
C ALA A 46 -0.77 1.34 33.44
N ASP A 47 -0.04 0.87 32.42
CA ASP A 47 0.03 1.50 31.11
C ASP A 47 -0.93 0.89 30.05
N LEU A 48 -1.57 -0.26 30.32
CA LEU A 48 -2.63 -0.81 29.45
C LEU A 48 -3.73 0.22 29.09
N PRO A 49 -4.24 1.07 30.01
CA PRO A 49 -5.22 2.10 29.66
C PRO A 49 -4.63 3.20 28.75
N ASN A 50 -3.36 3.54 28.95
CA ASN A 50 -2.69 4.68 28.32
C ASN A 50 -2.38 4.44 26.84
N PHE A 51 -2.08 3.19 26.47
CA PHE A 51 -1.75 2.79 25.10
C PHE A 51 -2.87 2.05 24.37
N THR A 52 -4.10 2.05 24.93
CA THR A 52 -5.29 1.38 24.37
C THR A 52 -5.37 1.62 22.86
N PRO A 53 -5.15 0.59 22.02
CA PRO A 53 -4.94 0.80 20.60
C PRO A 53 -6.23 1.31 19.97
N PHE A 54 -6.14 2.41 19.23
CA PHE A 54 -7.22 2.78 18.31
C PHE A 54 -7.31 1.64 17.28
N PRO A 55 -8.44 0.94 17.15
CA PRO A 55 -8.49 -0.25 16.32
C PRO A 55 -8.24 0.10 14.86
N ASP A 56 -7.33 -0.61 14.20
CA ASP A 56 -7.12 -0.58 12.74
C ASP A 56 -8.31 -1.21 11.97
N GLU A 57 -9.41 -1.49 12.66
CA GLU A 57 -10.67 -1.91 12.07
C GLU A 57 -11.32 -0.75 11.32
N TRP A 58 -11.25 -0.81 9.99
CA TRP A 58 -12.01 0.07 9.11
C TRP A 58 -13.50 0.02 9.47
N THR A 59 -14.06 1.16 9.85
CA THR A 59 -15.49 1.27 10.18
C THR A 59 -16.34 0.98 8.94
N VAL A 60 -17.65 0.76 9.13
CA VAL A 60 -18.57 0.58 7.98
C VAL A 60 -18.61 1.87 7.16
N GLU A 61 -18.54 3.01 7.84
CA GLU A 61 -18.44 4.35 7.29
C GLU A 61 -17.16 4.54 6.46
N ASP A 62 -15.99 4.10 6.93
CA ASP A 62 -14.73 4.18 6.18
C ASP A 62 -14.74 3.28 4.92
N LYS A 63 -15.33 2.08 5.03
CA LYS A 63 -15.51 1.15 3.91
C LYS A 63 -16.40 1.76 2.83
N VAL A 64 -17.56 2.31 3.21
CA VAL A 64 -18.48 3.00 2.30
C VAL A 64 -17.84 4.27 1.72
N LEU A 65 -17.09 5.04 2.50
CA LEU A 65 -16.38 6.23 2.03
C LEU A 65 -15.31 5.89 0.97
N PHE A 66 -14.58 4.80 1.16
CA PHE A 66 -13.61 4.30 0.18
C PHE A 66 -14.29 3.68 -1.06
N GLU A 67 -15.37 2.91 -0.90
CA GLU A 67 -16.13 2.34 -2.02
C GLU A 67 -16.78 3.45 -2.87
N GLN A 68 -17.29 4.50 -2.24
CA GLN A 68 -17.78 5.71 -2.91
C GLN A 68 -16.64 6.46 -3.60
N ALA A 69 -15.47 6.61 -2.96
CA ALA A 69 -14.29 7.20 -3.61
C ALA A 69 -13.83 6.37 -4.82
N PHE A 70 -13.88 5.04 -4.72
CA PHE A 70 -13.47 4.10 -5.75
C PHE A 70 -14.45 4.06 -6.93
N SER A 71 -15.76 4.13 -6.69
CA SER A 71 -16.74 4.22 -7.78
C SER A 71 -16.63 5.55 -8.55
N PHE A 72 -16.36 6.68 -7.87
CA PHE A 72 -16.17 7.98 -8.53
C PHE A 72 -14.79 8.19 -9.16
N HIS A 73 -13.74 7.50 -8.73
CA HIS A 73 -12.35 7.75 -9.16
C HIS A 73 -11.61 6.52 -9.73
N GLY A 74 -12.25 5.35 -9.74
CA GLY A 74 -11.71 4.10 -10.26
C GLY A 74 -10.38 3.72 -9.63
N LYS A 75 -9.48 3.14 -10.43
CA LYS A 75 -8.12 2.73 -9.99
C LYS A 75 -7.16 3.92 -9.76
N SER A 76 -7.66 5.17 -9.73
CA SER A 76 -6.84 6.37 -9.48
C SER A 76 -6.57 6.56 -7.98
N PHE A 77 -5.70 5.71 -7.42
CA PHE A 77 -5.40 5.71 -5.98
C PHE A 77 -4.94 7.08 -5.45
N HIS A 78 -4.11 7.81 -6.21
CA HIS A 78 -3.72 9.19 -5.89
C HIS A 78 -4.90 10.14 -5.69
N ARG A 79 -5.98 9.97 -6.47
CA ARG A 79 -7.18 10.81 -6.41
C ARG A 79 -8.12 10.38 -5.27
N ILE A 80 -8.21 9.08 -4.99
CA ILE A 80 -8.89 8.55 -3.80
C ILE A 80 -8.19 9.06 -2.52
N GLN A 81 -6.86 8.93 -2.45
CA GLN A 81 -6.04 9.41 -1.34
C GLN A 81 -6.22 10.93 -1.13
N GLN A 82 -6.20 11.74 -2.18
CA GLN A 82 -6.49 13.18 -2.09
C GLN A 82 -7.88 13.48 -1.52
N MET A 83 -8.90 12.68 -1.87
CA MET A 83 -10.25 12.82 -1.35
C MET A 83 -10.30 12.46 0.15
N LEU A 84 -9.79 11.30 0.54
CA LEU A 84 -9.75 10.83 1.92
C LEU A 84 -8.95 11.76 2.84
N VAL A 85 -7.78 12.24 2.39
CA VAL A 85 -6.98 13.23 3.14
C VAL A 85 -7.75 14.55 3.32
N LYS A 86 -8.45 15.03 2.28
CA LYS A 86 -9.27 16.24 2.37
C LYS A 86 -10.47 16.05 3.31
N TYR A 87 -11.12 14.88 3.27
CA TYR A 87 -12.18 14.50 4.20
C TYR A 87 -11.66 14.48 5.64
N TYR A 88 -10.55 13.80 5.91
CA TYR A 88 -9.91 13.75 7.22
C TYR A 88 -9.66 15.14 7.81
N TYR A 89 -9.04 16.06 7.06
CA TYR A 89 -8.80 17.42 7.55
C TYR A 89 -10.10 18.22 7.73
N SER A 90 -11.13 17.99 6.91
CA SER A 90 -12.44 18.64 7.06
C SER A 90 -13.18 18.15 8.31
N TRP A 91 -13.20 16.84 8.55
CA TRP A 91 -13.85 16.16 9.67
C TRP A 91 -13.12 16.40 11.00
N LYS A 92 -11.79 16.38 10.99
CA LYS A 92 -10.95 16.72 12.16
C LYS A 92 -11.18 18.17 12.61
N LYS A 93 -11.36 19.09 11.65
CA LYS A 93 -11.65 20.50 11.93
C LYS A 93 -13.01 20.72 12.62
N THR A 94 -13.97 19.80 12.48
CA THR A 94 -15.28 19.87 13.15
C THR A 94 -15.40 18.97 14.38
N ARG A 95 -14.67 17.86 14.48
CA ARG A 95 -14.83 16.87 15.57
C ARG A 95 -13.92 17.08 16.79
N SER A 96 -12.80 17.80 16.68
CA SER A 96 -11.80 17.89 17.77
C SER A 96 -11.46 19.32 18.24
N ARG A 97 -12.41 19.97 18.92
CA ARG A 97 -12.17 21.10 19.84
C ARG A 97 -13.03 21.00 21.09
N THR A 98 -12.79 20.00 21.94
CA THR A 98 -13.31 20.01 23.32
C THR A 98 -12.64 21.15 24.09
N SER A 99 -13.33 22.27 24.21
CA SER A 99 -12.82 23.50 24.81
C SER A 99 -12.85 23.44 26.35
N LEU A 100 -12.20 24.41 26.99
CA LEU A 100 -12.33 24.57 28.44
C LEU A 100 -13.78 24.90 28.87
N MET A 101 -14.60 25.45 27.98
CA MET A 101 -16.01 25.77 28.25
C MET A 101 -16.87 24.50 28.27
N ASP A 102 -16.59 23.52 27.38
CA ASP A 102 -17.27 22.21 27.40
C ASP A 102 -17.01 21.45 28.71
N ARG A 103 -15.83 21.65 29.31
CA ARG A 103 -15.46 21.07 30.61
C ARG A 103 -16.21 21.74 31.78
N GLN A 104 -16.56 23.03 31.65
CA GLN A 104 -17.41 23.74 32.60
C GLN A 104 -18.89 23.35 32.43
N ALA A 105 -19.38 23.20 31.20
CA ALA A 105 -20.75 22.79 30.90
C ALA A 105 -21.10 21.43 31.54
N ARG A 106 -20.21 20.42 31.43
CA ARG A 106 -20.41 19.13 32.10
C ARG A 106 -20.39 19.23 33.64
N LYS A 107 -19.61 20.16 34.21
CA LYS A 107 -19.57 20.39 35.67
C LYS A 107 -20.84 21.07 36.20
N LEU A 108 -21.58 21.78 35.34
CA LEU A 108 -22.92 22.31 35.66
C LEU A 108 -23.98 21.21 35.51
N ALA A 109 -23.97 20.44 34.40
CA ALA A 109 -24.89 19.32 34.21
C ALA A 109 -24.79 18.26 35.33
N SER A 110 -23.57 17.95 35.78
CA SER A 110 -23.31 17.02 36.90
C SER A 110 -23.85 17.49 38.26
N ARG A 111 -24.35 18.73 38.39
CA ARG A 111 -25.02 19.23 39.61
C ARG A 111 -26.54 19.23 39.50
N SER A 112 -27.11 18.76 38.39
CA SER A 112 -28.56 18.79 38.11
C SER A 112 -29.27 17.45 38.31
N ASN A 113 -28.52 16.35 38.46
CA ASN A 113 -29.07 14.99 38.62
C ASN A 113 -28.52 14.39 39.93
N GLN A 114 -29.11 14.78 41.06
CA GLN A 114 -28.87 14.13 42.36
C GLN A 114 -30.18 14.00 43.15
N ASP A 115 -31.09 13.24 42.55
CA ASP A 115 -32.25 12.48 43.06
C ASP A 115 -32.55 11.46 41.94
N ASP A 116 -33.07 10.25 42.13
CA ASP A 116 -33.66 9.57 43.31
C ASP A 116 -33.24 8.06 43.32
N SER A 117 -33.75 7.30 44.27
CA SER A 117 -33.64 5.87 44.62
C SER A 117 -34.17 4.85 43.54
N ASP A 118 -34.17 3.51 43.67
CA ASP A 118 -34.01 2.60 44.84
C ASP A 118 -33.49 1.17 44.46
N TYR A 119 -33.58 0.20 45.40
CA TYR A 119 -32.99 -1.16 45.49
C TYR A 119 -34.09 -2.28 45.37
N ASP A 120 -33.92 -3.62 45.30
CA ASP A 120 -32.78 -4.58 45.33
C ASP A 120 -33.03 -5.82 44.36
N PRO A 121 -33.03 -7.17 44.65
CA PRO A 121 -32.70 -8.18 43.61
C PRO A 121 -33.65 -9.40 43.45
N ASN A 122 -33.39 -10.30 42.47
CA ASN A 122 -33.48 -11.76 42.72
C ASN A 122 -32.86 -12.72 41.66
N LYS A 123 -32.56 -13.93 42.17
CA LYS A 123 -32.36 -15.27 41.57
C LYS A 123 -32.57 -15.47 40.06
N GLU A 124 -31.60 -16.07 39.36
CA GLU A 124 -31.25 -17.52 39.34
C GLU A 124 -32.35 -18.47 38.81
N THR A 125 -31.97 -19.33 37.85
CA THR A 125 -32.28 -20.75 37.92
C THR A 125 -31.26 -21.58 37.12
N LYS A 126 -30.66 -22.60 37.75
CA LYS A 126 -29.74 -23.55 37.10
C LYS A 126 -30.50 -24.58 36.27
N LYS A 127 -29.84 -25.15 35.25
CA LYS A 127 -30.00 -26.57 34.92
C LYS A 127 -28.73 -27.14 34.29
N GLU A 128 -28.28 -28.27 34.83
CA GLU A 128 -27.17 -29.06 34.30
C GLU A 128 -27.66 -30.04 33.23
N VAL A 129 -26.80 -30.37 32.26
CA VAL A 129 -26.71 -31.72 31.66
C VAL A 129 -25.23 -32.04 31.50
N ARG A 130 -24.81 -33.27 31.81
CA ARG A 130 -23.40 -33.67 31.90
C ARG A 130 -23.12 -34.91 31.05
N THR A 131 -22.00 -34.87 30.30
CA THR A 131 -21.27 -36.01 29.68
C THR A 131 -22.02 -37.07 28.86
N HIS A 132 -21.54 -37.27 27.63
CA HIS A 132 -20.80 -38.51 27.34
C HIS A 132 -19.63 -38.23 26.38
N LEU A 133 -18.58 -39.06 26.41
CA LEU A 133 -17.42 -38.96 25.51
C LEU A 133 -17.55 -39.94 24.34
N SER A 134 -16.91 -39.64 23.22
CA SER A 134 -16.22 -40.67 22.41
C SER A 134 -15.16 -40.04 21.48
N LEU A 135 -13.90 -40.24 21.84
CA LEU A 135 -12.73 -40.13 20.96
C LEU A 135 -12.02 -41.47 21.04
N SER A 136 -11.59 -42.04 19.91
CA SER A 136 -10.73 -43.24 19.88
C SER A 136 -9.90 -43.30 18.59
N PRO A 137 -8.61 -43.70 18.63
CA PRO A 137 -7.71 -43.58 17.49
C PRO A 137 -7.23 -44.92 16.91
N HIS A 138 -7.22 -45.03 15.58
CA HIS A 138 -6.58 -46.14 14.85
C HIS A 138 -5.53 -45.56 13.90
N HIS A 139 -4.24 -45.64 14.23
CA HIS A 139 -3.33 -46.80 14.15
C HIS A 139 -2.47 -46.72 12.88
N ALA A 140 -1.15 -46.79 13.03
CA ALA A 140 -0.18 -46.65 11.94
C ALA A 140 0.53 -47.97 11.64
N ALA A 141 0.66 -48.30 10.36
CA ALA A 141 1.65 -49.27 9.85
C ALA A 141 1.96 -48.94 8.37
N PRO A 142 3.23 -48.87 7.95
CA PRO A 142 3.59 -48.49 6.58
C PRO A 142 3.46 -49.66 5.60
N ARG A 143 3.18 -49.36 4.32
CA ARG A 143 3.36 -50.33 3.21
C ARG A 143 4.21 -49.71 2.10
N HIS A 144 5.41 -50.27 1.93
CA HIS A 144 6.31 -49.99 0.82
C HIS A 144 5.83 -50.77 -0.43
N HIS A 145 5.46 -50.06 -1.51
CA HIS A 145 5.74 -50.40 -2.92
C HIS A 145 4.87 -49.57 -3.90
N GLN A 146 5.40 -48.46 -4.43
CA GLN A 146 5.17 -48.09 -5.83
C GLN A 146 6.24 -47.10 -6.32
N ARG A 147 7.24 -47.64 -7.04
CA ARG A 147 8.40 -46.88 -7.56
C ARG A 147 8.02 -46.18 -8.88
N SER A 148 7.07 -45.25 -8.82
CA SER A 148 6.44 -44.67 -10.00
C SER A 148 6.44 -43.13 -10.01
N ARG A 149 7.25 -42.56 -10.90
CA ARG A 149 7.22 -41.16 -11.36
C ARG A 149 7.58 -40.11 -10.29
N CYS A 150 8.81 -40.19 -9.79
CA CYS A 150 9.50 -39.12 -9.05
C CYS A 150 9.70 -37.87 -9.94
N ARG A 151 8.64 -37.07 -10.12
CA ARG A 151 8.74 -35.68 -10.59
C ARG A 151 8.91 -34.77 -9.37
N PRO A 152 9.64 -33.65 -9.47
CA PRO A 152 9.73 -32.69 -8.36
C PRO A 152 8.33 -32.11 -8.03
N PRO A 153 8.11 -31.62 -6.79
CA PRO A 153 6.83 -31.00 -6.40
C PRO A 153 6.40 -29.86 -7.33
N LYS A 154 5.10 -29.55 -7.38
CA LYS A 154 4.58 -28.49 -8.26
C LYS A 154 5.19 -27.13 -7.88
N GLY A 155 5.94 -26.53 -8.81
CA GLY A 155 6.71 -25.29 -8.59
C GLY A 155 8.18 -25.49 -8.23
N MET A 156 8.62 -26.73 -7.99
CA MET A 156 10.03 -27.10 -7.84
C MET A 156 10.58 -27.53 -9.22
N TYR A 157 11.67 -26.90 -9.65
CA TYR A 157 12.38 -27.23 -10.88
C TYR A 157 13.73 -27.85 -10.52
N LEU A 158 13.94 -29.09 -10.95
CA LEU A 158 15.17 -29.85 -10.72
C LEU A 158 15.46 -30.66 -11.98
N THR A 159 16.51 -30.28 -12.71
CA THR A 159 17.06 -31.06 -13.82
C THR A 159 18.45 -31.59 -13.48
N GLN A 160 18.91 -32.60 -14.22
CA GLN A 160 20.27 -33.12 -14.05
C GLN A 160 21.34 -32.07 -14.42
N GLU A 161 21.02 -31.19 -15.38
CA GLU A 161 21.90 -30.12 -15.84
C GLU A 161 22.08 -29.04 -14.76
N ASP A 162 20.97 -28.52 -14.20
CA ASP A 162 21.00 -27.52 -13.13
C ASP A 162 21.77 -28.04 -11.89
N VAL A 163 21.51 -29.28 -11.49
CA VAL A 163 22.15 -29.89 -10.32
C VAL A 163 23.67 -30.04 -10.53
N VAL A 164 24.11 -30.44 -11.72
CA VAL A 164 25.55 -30.51 -12.05
C VAL A 164 26.16 -29.12 -12.14
N ALA A 165 25.49 -28.16 -12.79
CA ALA A 165 25.98 -26.79 -12.93
C ALA A 165 26.15 -26.08 -11.58
N VAL A 166 25.21 -26.24 -10.65
CA VAL A 166 25.25 -25.63 -9.31
C VAL A 166 26.27 -26.31 -8.38
N SER A 167 26.56 -27.60 -8.58
CA SER A 167 27.46 -28.38 -7.70
C SER A 167 28.91 -28.51 -8.19
N CYS A 168 29.25 -28.04 -9.39
CA CYS A 168 30.57 -28.27 -10.00
C CYS A 168 31.76 -27.63 -9.25
N SER A 169 31.51 -26.65 -8.38
CA SER A 169 32.49 -26.13 -7.42
C SER A 169 31.81 -25.39 -6.26
N ALA A 170 32.55 -25.16 -5.17
CA ALA A 170 32.04 -24.47 -3.97
C ALA A 170 31.55 -23.03 -4.22
N SER A 171 31.91 -22.41 -5.34
CA SER A 171 31.44 -21.07 -5.75
C SER A 171 30.47 -21.08 -6.93
N ALA A 172 30.23 -22.23 -7.58
CA ALA A 172 29.44 -22.33 -8.81
C ALA A 172 28.02 -21.76 -8.65
N ALA A 173 27.31 -22.16 -7.58
CA ALA A 173 26.00 -21.62 -7.22
C ALA A 173 25.97 -20.08 -7.19
N ASN A 174 26.97 -19.46 -6.55
CA ASN A 174 27.07 -18.01 -6.41
C ASN A 174 27.45 -17.33 -7.74
N SER A 175 28.28 -17.97 -8.56
CA SER A 175 28.62 -17.48 -9.91
C SER A 175 27.41 -17.48 -10.83
N LEU A 176 26.63 -18.56 -10.84
CA LEU A 176 25.40 -18.68 -11.63
C LEU A 176 24.33 -17.67 -11.20
N LEU A 177 24.10 -17.52 -9.89
CA LEU A 177 23.18 -16.50 -9.37
C LEU A 177 23.61 -15.08 -9.79
N ARG A 178 24.90 -14.75 -9.67
CA ARG A 178 25.41 -13.43 -10.10
C ARG A 178 25.36 -13.21 -11.62
N GLN A 179 25.47 -14.26 -12.42
CA GLN A 179 25.24 -14.18 -13.87
C GLN A 179 23.77 -13.87 -14.15
N LEU A 180 22.85 -14.61 -13.54
CA LEU A 180 21.39 -14.41 -13.70
C LEU A 180 20.95 -13.02 -13.19
N ASP A 181 21.52 -12.53 -12.09
CA ASP A 181 21.32 -11.14 -11.63
C ASP A 181 21.80 -10.12 -12.66
N MET A 182 22.97 -10.35 -13.28
CA MET A 182 23.53 -9.45 -14.29
C MET A 182 22.70 -9.46 -15.58
N GLU A 183 22.23 -10.64 -16.02
CA GLU A 183 21.29 -10.79 -17.13
C GLU A 183 19.95 -10.11 -16.83
N LEU A 184 19.39 -10.30 -15.63
CA LEU A 184 18.15 -9.64 -15.18
C LEU A 184 18.32 -8.12 -15.14
N VAL A 185 19.44 -7.60 -14.62
CA VAL A 185 19.77 -6.17 -14.66
C VAL A 185 19.93 -5.68 -16.10
N SER A 186 20.49 -6.49 -17.00
CA SER A 186 20.62 -6.15 -18.43
C SER A 186 19.26 -6.09 -19.14
N LEU A 187 18.40 -7.08 -18.96
CA LEU A 187 17.03 -7.14 -19.48
C LEU A 187 16.15 -6.05 -18.88
N LYS A 188 16.28 -5.77 -17.58
CA LYS A 188 15.62 -4.66 -16.89
C LYS A 188 16.12 -3.30 -17.38
N ARG A 189 17.38 -3.19 -17.82
CA ARG A 189 17.93 -2.02 -18.54
C ARG A 189 17.52 -2.00 -20.01
N GLN A 190 17.12 -3.10 -20.63
CA GLN A 190 16.54 -3.09 -21.98
C GLN A 190 15.07 -2.63 -21.95
N VAL A 191 14.26 -3.18 -21.05
CA VAL A 191 12.85 -2.80 -20.84
C VAL A 191 12.73 -1.41 -20.19
N GLY A 192 13.62 -1.09 -19.24
CA GLY A 192 13.58 0.12 -18.42
C GLY A 192 14.65 1.17 -18.71
N GLY A 193 15.67 0.90 -19.51
CA GLY A 193 16.69 1.90 -19.89
C GLY A 193 16.21 2.88 -20.95
N ALA A 194 15.18 2.51 -21.73
CA ALA A 194 14.36 3.41 -22.53
C ALA A 194 13.42 4.27 -21.65
N THR A 195 13.95 4.86 -20.57
CA THR A 195 13.22 5.74 -19.66
C THR A 195 14.01 6.95 -19.15
N ASP A 196 15.34 6.99 -19.26
CA ASP A 196 16.08 8.20 -18.85
C ASP A 196 15.96 9.30 -19.91
N ILE A 197 14.91 10.10 -19.74
CA ILE A 197 14.65 11.28 -20.56
C ILE A 197 15.71 12.36 -20.30
N ARG A 198 16.41 12.39 -19.15
CA ARG A 198 17.33 13.50 -18.78
C ARG A 198 18.52 13.67 -19.73
N PRO A 199 19.29 12.63 -20.13
CA PRO A 199 20.29 12.71 -21.20
C PRO A 199 19.70 13.14 -22.54
N CYS A 200 18.45 12.76 -22.83
CA CYS A 200 17.76 13.17 -24.06
C CYS A 200 17.42 14.67 -24.01
N VAL A 201 16.92 15.19 -22.88
CA VAL A 201 16.76 16.65 -22.66
C VAL A 201 18.09 17.38 -22.83
N ARG A 202 19.18 16.82 -22.29
CA ARG A 202 20.50 17.45 -22.33
C ARG A 202 21.12 17.57 -23.73
N LYS A 203 20.63 16.77 -24.69
CA LYS A 203 21.11 16.74 -26.09
C LYS A 203 20.14 17.37 -27.09
N TYR A 204 18.83 17.17 -26.90
CA TYR A 204 17.77 17.60 -27.83
C TYR A 204 16.91 18.75 -27.29
N GLY A 205 17.14 19.16 -26.04
CA GLY A 205 16.50 20.31 -25.42
C GLY A 205 14.97 20.17 -25.37
N LYS A 206 14.31 21.04 -26.12
CA LYS A 206 12.84 21.15 -26.19
C LYS A 206 12.22 20.38 -27.36
N ASP A 207 13.03 19.65 -28.14
CA ASP A 207 12.52 18.78 -29.21
C ASP A 207 11.94 17.47 -28.66
N PHE A 208 10.65 17.51 -28.35
CA PHE A 208 9.90 16.36 -27.87
C PHE A 208 9.73 15.24 -28.90
N GLN A 209 9.96 15.49 -30.19
CA GLN A 209 9.90 14.48 -31.25
C GLN A 209 11.21 13.69 -31.27
N ALA A 210 12.36 14.36 -31.38
CA ALA A 210 13.66 13.71 -31.29
C ALA A 210 13.85 12.93 -29.96
N ILE A 211 13.35 13.47 -28.84
CA ILE A 211 13.38 12.76 -27.55
C ILE A 211 12.47 11.51 -27.58
N ALA A 212 11.30 11.57 -28.21
CA ALA A 212 10.41 10.40 -28.35
C ALA A 212 11.05 9.31 -29.22
N ASP A 213 11.60 9.70 -30.37
CA ASP A 213 12.18 8.80 -31.37
C ASP A 213 13.46 8.10 -30.88
N VAL A 214 14.33 8.82 -30.16
CA VAL A 214 15.54 8.26 -29.52
C VAL A 214 15.21 7.27 -28.41
N ILE A 215 14.07 7.44 -27.74
CA ILE A 215 13.60 6.51 -26.70
C ILE A 215 12.83 5.33 -27.31
N GLY A 216 12.22 5.50 -28.49
CA GLY A 216 11.55 4.46 -29.28
C GLY A 216 10.25 3.89 -28.69
N ASN A 217 10.03 4.02 -27.37
CA ASN A 217 8.86 3.52 -26.66
C ASN A 217 8.16 4.60 -25.81
N LYS A 218 8.26 5.86 -26.22
CA LYS A 218 7.47 6.99 -25.68
C LYS A 218 6.84 7.78 -26.82
N THR A 219 5.62 8.25 -26.63
CA THR A 219 5.01 9.25 -27.54
C THR A 219 5.42 10.66 -27.14
N VAL A 220 5.35 11.61 -28.08
CA VAL A 220 5.56 13.05 -27.82
C VAL A 220 4.73 13.54 -26.62
N GLY A 221 3.48 13.10 -26.50
CA GLY A 221 2.62 13.42 -25.36
C GLY A 221 3.11 12.85 -24.02
N GLN A 222 3.69 11.65 -24.01
CA GLN A 222 4.31 11.07 -22.82
C GLN A 222 5.59 11.83 -22.44
N VAL A 223 6.39 12.27 -23.42
CA VAL A 223 7.56 13.13 -23.18
C VAL A 223 7.12 14.48 -22.58
N LYS A 224 6.16 15.19 -23.19
CA LYS A 224 5.61 16.45 -22.65
C LYS A 224 5.07 16.28 -21.22
N ASN A 225 4.37 15.17 -20.95
CA ASN A 225 3.90 14.83 -19.61
C ASN A 225 5.05 14.58 -18.63
N PHE A 226 6.17 14.00 -19.06
CA PHE A 226 7.35 13.85 -18.21
C PHE A 226 7.90 15.22 -17.79
N PHE A 227 8.12 16.14 -18.73
CA PHE A 227 8.59 17.49 -18.40
C PHE A 227 7.71 18.18 -17.34
N VAL A 228 6.39 18.16 -17.52
CA VAL A 228 5.43 18.72 -16.53
C VAL A 228 5.53 18.05 -15.16
N ASN A 229 5.51 16.71 -15.10
CA ASN A 229 5.39 15.97 -13.83
C ASN A 229 6.74 15.74 -13.10
N TYR A 230 7.88 16.00 -13.76
CA TYR A 230 9.21 15.68 -13.25
C TYR A 230 10.19 16.88 -13.21
N ARG A 231 9.79 18.08 -13.68
CA ARG A 231 10.63 19.31 -13.73
C ARG A 231 11.51 19.52 -12.50
N ARG A 232 10.90 19.51 -11.30
CA ARG A 232 11.58 19.73 -10.00
C ARG A 232 12.35 18.52 -9.45
N ARG A 233 12.10 17.31 -9.96
CA ARG A 233 12.71 16.06 -9.44
C ARG A 233 13.98 15.64 -10.18
N PHE A 234 14.14 16.11 -11.42
CA PHE A 234 15.26 15.77 -12.32
C PHE A 234 16.03 17.02 -12.78
N ASN A 235 15.81 18.16 -12.13
CA ASN A 235 16.35 19.49 -12.45
C ASN A 235 16.25 19.82 -13.95
N LEU A 236 15.09 19.56 -14.56
CA LEU A 236 14.93 19.72 -16.02
C LEU A 236 15.05 21.18 -16.48
N GLU A 237 14.88 22.14 -15.57
CA GLU A 237 15.16 23.56 -15.80
C GLU A 237 16.64 23.80 -16.10
N GLU A 238 17.51 23.28 -15.24
CA GLU A 238 18.96 23.41 -15.25
C GLU A 238 19.54 22.69 -16.47
N VAL A 239 19.08 21.47 -16.72
CA VAL A 239 19.47 20.65 -17.89
C VAL A 239 19.06 21.30 -19.22
N LEU A 240 17.92 22.00 -19.27
CA LEU A 240 17.53 22.80 -20.43
C LEU A 240 18.32 24.11 -20.53
N GLN A 241 18.67 24.74 -19.41
CA GLN A 241 19.49 25.95 -19.39
C GLN A 241 20.93 25.68 -19.86
N GLU A 242 21.50 24.52 -19.51
CA GLU A 242 22.78 24.03 -20.05
C GLU A 242 22.71 23.90 -21.59
N TRP A 243 21.67 23.25 -22.11
CA TRP A 243 21.45 23.11 -23.55
C TRP A 243 21.23 24.46 -24.25
N GLU A 244 20.45 25.37 -23.66
CA GLU A 244 20.24 26.73 -24.19
C GLU A 244 21.52 27.59 -24.15
N ALA A 245 22.48 27.28 -23.28
CA ALA A 245 23.80 27.92 -23.26
C ALA A 245 24.72 27.40 -24.38
N GLU A 246 24.71 26.08 -24.64
CA GLU A 246 25.49 25.46 -25.72
C GLU A 246 24.97 25.82 -27.12
N GLN A 247 23.65 25.95 -27.30
CA GLN A 247 23.03 26.31 -28.59
C GLN A 247 23.19 27.80 -28.96
N GLY A 248 23.98 28.57 -28.20
CA GLY A 248 24.49 29.88 -28.63
C GLY A 248 23.49 31.04 -28.67
N THR A 249 22.24 30.86 -28.21
CA THR A 249 21.21 31.92 -28.24
C THR A 249 21.48 33.01 -27.19
N ARG A 250 22.42 33.91 -27.53
CA ARG A 250 22.72 35.18 -26.86
C ARG A 250 21.58 36.19 -27.12
N ALA A 251 20.39 35.88 -26.63
CA ALA A 251 19.31 36.85 -26.51
C ALA A 251 19.82 38.09 -25.73
N PRO A 252 19.40 39.31 -26.10
CA PRO A 252 19.75 40.51 -25.35
C PRO A 252 19.26 40.42 -23.90
N ASN A 253 19.80 41.29 -23.04
CA ASN A 253 19.76 41.16 -21.58
C ASN A 253 18.38 41.46 -20.91
N GLY A 254 17.27 41.12 -21.58
CA GLY A 254 15.92 41.10 -21.03
C GLY A 254 15.62 39.80 -20.29
N ASP A 255 14.51 39.78 -19.53
CA ASP A 255 14.22 38.69 -18.60
C ASP A 255 13.81 37.38 -19.31
N LYS A 256 14.80 36.51 -19.56
CA LYS A 256 14.62 35.15 -20.11
C LYS A 256 13.57 34.33 -19.36
N ARG A 257 13.31 34.60 -18.07
CA ARG A 257 12.31 33.90 -17.26
C ARG A 257 10.88 34.15 -17.77
N HIS A 258 10.61 35.29 -18.40
CA HIS A 258 9.29 35.58 -18.97
C HIS A 258 9.01 34.73 -20.22
N LEU A 259 9.99 34.60 -21.11
CA LEU A 259 9.91 33.73 -22.30
C LEU A 259 9.71 32.26 -21.89
N TRP A 260 10.44 31.83 -20.85
CA TRP A 260 10.34 30.49 -20.28
C TRP A 260 8.98 30.20 -19.64
N ARG A 261 8.37 31.16 -18.91
CA ARG A 261 7.02 31.01 -18.36
C ARG A 261 5.96 30.87 -19.46
N GLY A 262 6.03 31.70 -20.50
CA GLY A 262 5.12 31.58 -21.65
C GLY A 262 5.22 30.20 -22.33
N TRP A 263 6.43 29.64 -22.41
CA TRP A 263 6.63 28.28 -22.92
C TRP A 263 6.15 27.18 -21.95
N GLU A 264 6.35 27.33 -20.64
CA GLU A 264 5.81 26.42 -19.62
C GLU A 264 4.27 26.40 -19.65
N GLU A 265 3.63 27.57 -19.81
CA GLU A 265 2.18 27.70 -19.96
C GLU A 265 1.68 27.03 -21.25
N GLN A 266 2.37 27.22 -22.39
CA GLN A 266 2.07 26.53 -23.65
C GLN A 266 2.23 25.01 -23.54
N LEU A 267 3.24 24.53 -22.80
CA LEU A 267 3.45 23.11 -22.52
C LEU A 267 2.29 22.53 -21.68
N HIS A 268 1.95 23.19 -20.57
CA HIS A 268 0.84 22.81 -19.70
C HIS A 268 -0.51 22.84 -20.44
N HIS A 269 -0.71 23.82 -21.33
CA HIS A 269 -1.88 23.87 -22.20
C HIS A 269 -1.88 22.70 -23.19
N SER A 270 -0.79 22.45 -23.93
CA SER A 270 -0.68 21.31 -24.86
C SER A 270 -0.95 19.97 -24.18
N VAL A 271 -0.45 19.75 -22.96
CA VAL A 271 -0.68 18.51 -22.19
C VAL A 271 -2.14 18.38 -21.74
N ARG A 272 -2.81 19.48 -21.38
CA ARG A 272 -4.24 19.50 -21.01
C ARG A 272 -5.13 19.24 -22.23
N GLU A 273 -4.80 19.87 -23.36
CA GLU A 273 -5.47 19.65 -24.65
C GLU A 273 -5.35 18.19 -25.12
N GLU A 274 -4.16 17.59 -24.96
CA GLU A 274 -3.90 16.21 -25.36
C GLU A 274 -4.70 15.20 -24.52
N HIS A 275 -4.79 15.39 -23.20
CA HIS A 275 -5.68 14.59 -22.35
C HIS A 275 -7.16 14.69 -22.78
N ARG A 276 -7.65 15.89 -23.14
CA ARG A 276 -9.03 16.08 -23.60
C ARG A 276 -9.30 15.52 -25.01
N ARG A 277 -8.25 15.26 -25.80
CA ARG A 277 -8.30 14.50 -27.07
C ARG A 277 -8.13 13.00 -26.87
N GLY A 278 -7.44 12.57 -25.81
CA GLY A 278 -7.36 11.18 -25.38
C GLY A 278 -8.71 10.66 -24.88
N GLY A 279 -9.36 11.40 -23.98
CA GLY A 279 -10.66 11.02 -23.40
C GLY A 279 -11.79 10.83 -24.42
N ARG A 280 -11.71 11.44 -25.61
CA ARG A 280 -12.68 11.25 -26.70
C ARG A 280 -12.34 10.12 -27.70
N ARG A 281 -11.24 9.39 -27.50
CA ARG A 281 -10.88 8.20 -28.30
C ARG A 281 -11.16 6.86 -27.60
N GLY A 282 -11.84 6.88 -26.45
CA GLY A 282 -12.35 5.67 -25.79
C GLY A 282 -13.74 5.20 -26.25
N GLU A 283 -14.49 6.03 -26.99
CA GLU A 283 -15.93 5.83 -27.23
C GLU A 283 -16.32 5.92 -28.73
N THR A 284 -15.48 5.39 -29.63
CA THR A 284 -15.92 5.15 -31.02
C THR A 284 -15.39 3.81 -31.55
N ASN A 285 -16.24 3.17 -32.35
CA ASN A 285 -15.95 2.03 -33.23
C ASN A 285 -15.72 0.63 -32.59
N ILE A 286 -16.70 0.18 -31.79
CA ILE A 286 -17.11 -1.24 -31.80
C ILE A 286 -18.60 -1.29 -32.18
N ASN A 287 -18.91 -1.10 -33.47
CA ASN A 287 -20.28 -1.26 -33.99
C ASN A 287 -20.33 -1.34 -35.54
N HIS A 288 -19.56 -2.26 -36.15
CA HIS A 288 -19.68 -2.49 -37.61
C HIS A 288 -19.34 -3.91 -38.10
N VAL A 289 -20.12 -4.91 -37.66
CA VAL A 289 -20.31 -6.17 -38.40
C VAL A 289 -21.76 -6.64 -38.28
N GLY A 290 -22.40 -6.97 -39.40
CA GLY A 290 -23.44 -8.02 -39.43
C GLY A 290 -24.87 -7.70 -38.97
N ARG A 291 -25.56 -6.75 -39.60
CA ARG A 291 -27.03 -6.85 -39.79
C ARG A 291 -27.40 -6.74 -41.26
N GLY A 292 -27.35 -7.87 -41.96
CA GLY A 292 -28.06 -8.11 -43.22
C GLY A 292 -29.04 -9.26 -43.00
N GLY A 293 -30.30 -9.09 -43.44
CA GLY A 293 -31.36 -10.08 -43.24
C GLY A 293 -32.55 -9.80 -44.16
N GLY A 294 -33.33 -10.84 -44.46
CA GLY A 294 -34.26 -10.92 -45.59
C GLY A 294 -33.59 -11.71 -46.72
N LEU A 295 -33.97 -12.96 -47.03
CA LEU A 295 -35.28 -13.51 -47.41
C LEU A 295 -35.81 -12.93 -48.73
N CYS A 296 -35.79 -13.75 -49.79
CA CYS A 296 -36.99 -14.16 -50.55
C CYS A 296 -36.58 -15.13 -51.69
N SER A 297 -37.53 -15.99 -52.07
CA SER A 297 -37.43 -17.06 -53.09
C SER A 297 -36.50 -18.23 -52.73
#